data_AF-A0A3C1D0M1-F1
#
_entry.id   AF-A0A3C1D0M1-F1
#
_cell.length_a   1.000
_cell.length_b   1.000
_cell.length_c   1.000
_cell.angle_alpha   90.00
_cell.angle_beta   90.00
_cell.angle_gamma   90.00
#
_symmetry.space_group_name_H-M   'P 1'
#
loop_
_entity.id
_entity.type
_entity.pdbx_description
1 polymer ?
#
loop_
_entity_poly.entity_id
_entity_poly.type
_entity_poly.pdbx_seq_one_letter_code
_entity_poly.pdbx_strand_id
1 'polypeptide(L)'
;MTGVFEMMTGPYIPTEHVPLDVLPWNREEGYEVFSYPPEISDVDEALFEAEGLDRDGRGARVALIYPYGYHSYGEYFAHLQGFVDKYEETAPELADSIRQLIESIKRMNVKEDWSVVRYVGHEYDDKPRVFGLTRGRCYYWPCSKERPVYEGVIDDEEFTSYLYPCDAECWEIVLDPTGMAARALAGDADTLHAWYPEMNLEEHFNKS
;
A
#
# COMPACT_ATOMS: atom_id res chain seq x y z
N MET A 1 -20.03 17.47 -5.96
CA MET A 1 -18.68 17.00 -5.61
C MET A 1 -18.62 15.57 -6.10
N THR A 2 -17.84 15.31 -7.14
CA THR A 2 -17.44 13.94 -7.51
C THR A 2 -16.66 13.35 -6.34
N GLY A 3 -16.98 12.13 -5.92
CA GLY A 3 -16.24 11.47 -4.85
C GLY A 3 -14.77 11.25 -5.25
N VAL A 4 -13.85 11.25 -4.29
CA VAL A 4 -12.41 10.96 -4.55
C VAL A 4 -12.23 9.67 -5.36
N PHE A 5 -13.04 8.65 -5.08
CA PHE A 5 -13.02 7.36 -5.76
C PHE A 5 -13.66 7.38 -7.17
N GLU A 6 -14.23 8.50 -7.60
CA GLU A 6 -14.73 8.73 -8.95
C GLU A 6 -13.75 9.57 -9.79
N MET A 7 -12.66 10.05 -9.18
CA MET A 7 -11.62 10.80 -9.90
C MET A 7 -10.86 9.85 -10.82
N MET A 8 -10.93 10.12 -12.13
CA MET A 8 -10.30 9.30 -13.17
C MET A 8 -8.87 9.76 -13.53
N THR A 9 -8.34 10.78 -12.86
CA THR A 9 -7.06 11.39 -13.24
C THR A 9 -6.27 11.83 -12.03
N GLY A 10 -5.02 11.36 -11.97
CA GLY A 10 -4.01 11.79 -11.03
C GLY A 10 -4.20 11.27 -9.60
N PRO A 11 -3.11 11.21 -8.83
CA PRO A 11 -3.17 10.77 -7.45
C PRO A 11 -3.93 11.77 -6.58
N TYR A 12 -4.73 11.25 -5.68
CA TYR A 12 -5.41 12.05 -4.68
C TYR A 12 -4.47 12.40 -3.51
N ILE A 13 -4.36 13.69 -3.19
CA ILE A 13 -3.67 14.18 -1.99
C ILE A 13 -4.65 15.11 -1.26
N PRO A 14 -5.04 14.82 -0.01
CA PRO A 14 -5.85 15.72 0.78
C PRO A 14 -5.22 17.11 0.87
N THR A 15 -6.03 18.17 0.87
CA THR A 15 -5.53 19.55 0.85
C THR A 15 -4.59 19.85 2.02
N GLU A 16 -4.88 19.30 3.20
CA GLU A 16 -4.06 19.45 4.40
C GLU A 16 -2.71 18.74 4.31
N HIS A 17 -2.57 17.77 3.41
CA HIS A 17 -1.36 16.97 3.23
C HIS A 17 -0.43 17.54 2.16
N VAL A 18 -0.92 18.42 1.28
CA VAL A 18 -0.12 19.05 0.22
C VAL A 18 1.14 19.74 0.76
N PRO A 19 1.11 20.53 1.86
CA PRO A 19 2.31 21.18 2.39
C PRO A 19 3.34 20.23 2.98
N LEU A 20 2.95 18.97 3.24
CA LEU A 20 3.83 17.96 3.85
C LEU A 20 4.74 17.29 2.81
N ASP A 21 4.47 17.53 1.52
CA ASP A 21 5.22 16.99 0.39
C ASP A 21 5.41 15.46 0.47
N VAL A 22 4.32 14.76 0.80
CA VAL A 22 4.24 13.31 0.73
C VAL A 22 4.19 12.84 -0.73
N LEU A 23 4.83 11.70 -1.00
CA LEU A 23 4.86 11.04 -2.32
C LEU A 23 5.27 11.94 -3.50
N PRO A 24 6.34 12.76 -3.41
CA PRO A 24 6.72 13.68 -4.48
C PRO A 24 6.97 12.99 -5.83
N TRP A 25 7.60 11.82 -5.88
CA TRP A 25 7.84 11.06 -7.10
C TRP A 25 6.55 10.46 -7.67
N ASN A 26 5.72 9.78 -6.86
CA ASN A 26 4.42 9.30 -7.36
C ASN A 26 3.54 10.46 -7.87
N ARG A 27 3.62 11.65 -7.25
CA ARG A 27 2.89 12.85 -7.70
C ARG A 27 3.43 13.40 -9.03
N GLU A 28 4.74 13.34 -9.25
CA GLU A 28 5.37 13.77 -10.50
C GLU A 28 5.02 12.82 -11.65
N GLU A 29 5.12 11.51 -11.42
CA GLU A 29 4.82 10.48 -12.40
C GLU A 29 3.31 10.18 -12.54
N GLY A 30 2.50 10.69 -11.60
CA GLY A 30 1.05 10.59 -11.61
C GLY A 30 0.51 9.22 -11.20
N TYR A 31 1.22 8.46 -10.36
CA TYR A 31 0.76 7.17 -9.84
C TYR A 31 0.02 7.31 -8.51
N GLU A 32 -1.07 6.56 -8.36
CA GLU A 32 -1.81 6.45 -7.11
C GLU A 32 -1.21 5.36 -6.22
N VAL A 33 -1.38 5.52 -4.90
CA VAL A 33 -0.96 4.55 -3.89
C VAL A 33 -2.16 3.97 -3.16
N PHE A 34 -2.01 2.73 -2.72
CA PHE A 34 -3.11 1.94 -2.18
C PHE A 34 -2.69 1.23 -0.90
N SER A 35 -3.55 1.28 0.12
CA SER A 35 -3.63 0.20 1.11
C SER A 35 -4.71 -0.79 0.69
N TYR A 36 -4.50 -2.09 0.89
CA TYR A 36 -5.48 -3.11 0.53
C TYR A 36 -5.46 -4.28 1.51
N PRO A 37 -6.59 -4.98 1.68
CA PRO A 37 -6.70 -6.05 2.65
C PRO A 37 -6.09 -7.35 2.06
N PRO A 38 -5.53 -8.26 2.89
CA PRO A 38 -4.90 -9.50 2.42
C PRO A 38 -5.84 -10.40 1.59
N GLU A 39 -7.15 -10.26 1.81
CA GLU A 39 -8.24 -10.91 1.07
C GLU A 39 -8.18 -10.65 -0.44
N ILE A 40 -7.46 -9.62 -0.90
CA ILE A 40 -7.18 -9.41 -2.33
C ILE A 40 -6.58 -10.65 -2.97
N SER A 41 -5.74 -11.40 -2.25
CA SER A 41 -5.03 -12.58 -2.77
C SER A 41 -6.00 -13.72 -3.11
N ASP A 42 -7.00 -13.93 -2.26
CA ASP A 42 -8.00 -14.99 -2.44
C ASP A 42 -8.95 -14.65 -3.59
N VAL A 43 -9.37 -13.38 -3.68
CA VAL A 43 -10.23 -12.90 -4.77
C VAL A 43 -9.47 -12.95 -6.11
N ASP A 44 -8.20 -12.58 -6.11
CA ASP A 44 -7.33 -12.61 -7.28
C ASP A 44 -7.09 -14.05 -7.79
N GLU A 45 -6.92 -15.02 -6.89
CA GLU A 45 -6.83 -16.45 -7.26
C GLU A 45 -8.15 -16.96 -7.85
N ALA A 46 -9.28 -16.70 -7.18
CA ALA A 46 -10.59 -17.10 -7.67
C ALA A 46 -10.91 -16.48 -9.05
N LEU A 47 -10.52 -15.23 -9.26
CA LEU A 47 -10.64 -14.57 -10.55
C LEU A 47 -9.72 -15.20 -11.61
N PHE A 48 -8.47 -15.49 -11.27
CA PHE A 48 -7.54 -16.15 -12.18
C PHE A 48 -8.08 -17.50 -12.68
N GLU A 49 -8.66 -18.30 -11.78
CA GLU A 49 -9.33 -19.55 -12.13
C GLU A 49 -10.55 -19.32 -13.04
N ALA A 50 -11.37 -18.31 -12.73
CA ALA A 50 -12.56 -17.97 -13.51
C ALA A 50 -12.23 -17.41 -14.91
N GLU A 51 -11.07 -16.77 -15.09
CA GLU A 51 -10.56 -16.32 -16.39
C GLU A 51 -9.98 -17.49 -17.21
N GLY A 52 -9.76 -18.66 -16.60
CA GLY A 52 -9.22 -19.84 -17.26
C GLY A 52 -7.80 -19.64 -17.77
N LEU A 53 -7.00 -18.85 -17.04
CA LEU A 53 -5.63 -18.52 -17.41
C LEU A 53 -4.64 -19.61 -16.98
N ASP A 54 -3.59 -19.79 -17.77
CA ASP A 54 -2.51 -20.74 -17.47
C ASP A 54 -1.40 -20.08 -16.65
N ARG A 55 -0.84 -20.87 -15.73
CA ARG A 55 0.41 -20.52 -15.03
C ARG A 55 1.59 -20.62 -15.99
N ASP A 56 2.61 -19.80 -15.79
CA ASP A 56 3.84 -19.86 -16.59
C ASP A 56 4.61 -21.17 -16.33
N GLY A 57 5.66 -21.43 -17.11
CA GLY A 57 6.49 -22.64 -16.98
C GLY A 57 7.21 -22.80 -15.63
N ARG A 58 7.14 -21.81 -14.74
CA ARG A 58 7.65 -21.82 -13.37
C ARG A 58 6.55 -21.92 -12.31
N GLY A 59 5.29 -22.04 -12.74
CA GLY A 59 4.11 -22.07 -11.87
C GLY A 59 3.64 -20.69 -11.38
N ALA A 60 4.27 -19.61 -11.86
CA ALA A 60 3.87 -18.25 -11.52
C ALA A 60 2.63 -17.84 -12.32
N ARG A 61 1.81 -16.96 -11.74
CA ARG A 61 0.66 -16.38 -12.42
C ARG A 61 0.74 -14.86 -12.42
N VAL A 62 0.06 -14.26 -13.40
CA VAL A 62 -0.14 -12.81 -13.43
C VAL A 62 -1.20 -12.46 -12.40
N ALA A 63 -0.90 -11.46 -11.57
CA ALA A 63 -1.86 -10.80 -10.70
C ALA A 63 -2.83 -9.98 -11.56
N LEU A 64 -4.13 -10.15 -11.36
CA LEU A 64 -5.17 -9.49 -12.16
C LEU A 64 -5.70 -8.24 -11.48
N ILE A 65 -5.78 -8.21 -10.15
CA ILE A 65 -6.47 -7.12 -9.42
C ILE A 65 -5.59 -6.37 -8.43
N TYR A 66 -4.31 -6.71 -8.29
CA TYR A 66 -3.39 -5.93 -7.47
C TYR A 66 -3.24 -4.51 -8.04
N PRO A 67 -3.29 -3.46 -7.20
CA PRO A 67 -3.36 -2.07 -7.65
C PRO A 67 -1.98 -1.51 -8.05
N TYR A 68 -1.30 -2.18 -8.99
CA TYR A 68 0.01 -1.77 -9.49
C TYR A 68 -0.11 -0.91 -10.75
N GLY A 69 0.48 0.29 -10.73
CA GLY A 69 0.59 1.16 -11.90
C GLY A 69 -0.66 1.99 -12.24
N TYR A 70 -1.66 2.05 -11.36
CA TYR A 70 -2.85 2.89 -11.57
C TYR A 70 -2.55 4.36 -11.29
N HIS A 71 -3.14 5.26 -12.09
CA HIS A 71 -2.95 6.70 -11.95
C HIS A 71 -3.98 7.38 -11.06
N SER A 72 -5.07 6.68 -10.72
CA SER A 72 -6.13 7.20 -9.86
C SER A 72 -6.98 6.08 -9.26
N TYR A 73 -7.66 6.39 -8.16
CA TYR A 73 -8.65 5.47 -7.59
C TYR A 73 -9.79 5.13 -8.57
N GLY A 74 -10.28 6.11 -9.34
CA GLY A 74 -11.37 5.87 -10.29
C GLY A 74 -10.99 4.90 -11.40
N GLU A 75 -9.77 4.99 -11.91
CA GLU A 75 -9.24 4.04 -12.89
C GLU A 75 -9.22 2.61 -12.33
N TYR A 76 -8.66 2.44 -11.13
CA TYR A 76 -8.59 1.14 -10.47
C TYR A 76 -9.97 0.54 -10.20
N PHE A 77 -10.90 1.33 -9.64
CA PHE A 77 -12.24 0.82 -9.34
C PHE A 77 -13.08 0.57 -10.59
N ALA A 78 -12.87 1.31 -11.69
CA ALA A 78 -13.48 0.99 -12.97
C ALA A 78 -12.99 -0.35 -13.52
N HIS A 79 -11.70 -0.67 -13.35
CA HIS A 79 -11.16 -1.97 -13.72
C HIS A 79 -11.82 -3.11 -12.91
N LEU A 80 -11.90 -2.98 -11.58
CA LEU A 80 -12.57 -3.98 -10.74
C LEU A 80 -14.05 -4.13 -11.08
N GLN A 81 -14.74 -3.01 -11.34
CA GLN A 81 -16.14 -3.03 -11.74
C GLN A 81 -16.36 -3.79 -13.05
N GLY A 82 -15.40 -3.74 -13.98
CA GLY A 82 -15.45 -4.55 -15.20
C GLY A 82 -15.53 -6.06 -14.93
N PHE A 83 -14.82 -6.56 -13.90
CA PHE A 83 -14.93 -7.95 -13.49
C PHE A 83 -16.26 -8.24 -12.78
N VAL A 84 -16.74 -7.32 -11.93
CA VAL A 84 -18.07 -7.44 -11.31
C VAL A 84 -19.15 -7.61 -12.38
N ASP A 85 -19.16 -6.75 -13.40
CA ASP A 85 -20.16 -6.77 -14.47
C ASP A 85 -20.05 -8.05 -15.31
N LYS A 86 -18.82 -8.53 -15.57
CA LYS A 86 -18.57 -9.76 -16.32
C LYS A 86 -19.09 -11.00 -15.62
N TYR A 87 -18.93 -11.08 -14.29
CA TYR A 87 -19.23 -12.28 -13.51
C TYR A 87 -20.56 -12.23 -12.77
N GLU A 88 -21.33 -11.14 -12.88
CA GLU A 88 -22.59 -10.94 -12.17
C GLU A 88 -23.59 -12.10 -12.35
N GLU A 89 -23.73 -12.61 -13.58
CA GLU A 89 -24.67 -13.70 -13.88
C GLU A 89 -24.03 -15.09 -13.76
N THR A 90 -22.74 -15.22 -14.09
CA THR A 90 -22.08 -16.52 -14.29
C THR A 90 -21.35 -17.01 -13.04
N ALA A 91 -20.89 -16.10 -12.18
CA ALA A 91 -20.23 -16.39 -10.91
C ALA A 91 -20.58 -15.30 -9.88
N PRO A 92 -21.85 -15.22 -9.43
CA PRO A 92 -22.33 -14.13 -8.57
C PRO A 92 -21.57 -14.02 -7.24
N GLU A 93 -21.12 -15.13 -6.67
CA GLU A 93 -20.31 -15.13 -5.44
C GLU A 93 -18.93 -14.47 -5.63
N LEU A 94 -18.31 -14.65 -6.81
CA LEU A 94 -17.07 -13.97 -7.16
C LEU A 94 -17.32 -12.47 -7.36
N ALA A 95 -18.38 -12.11 -8.09
CA ALA A 95 -18.76 -10.70 -8.27
C ALA A 95 -19.02 -10.01 -6.93
N ASP A 96 -19.72 -10.67 -6.00
CA ASP A 96 -19.95 -10.15 -4.64
C ASP A 96 -18.66 -10.03 -3.84
N SER A 97 -17.73 -10.98 -3.95
CA SER A 97 -16.42 -10.90 -3.30
C SER A 97 -15.60 -9.70 -3.82
N ILE A 98 -15.64 -9.44 -5.13
CA ILE A 98 -14.99 -8.27 -5.73
C ILE A 98 -15.66 -6.97 -5.24
N ARG A 99 -17.00 -6.90 -5.15
CA ARG A 99 -17.70 -5.73 -4.59
C ARG A 99 -17.31 -5.46 -3.14
N GLN A 100 -17.23 -6.50 -2.32
CA GLN A 100 -16.81 -6.37 -0.93
C GLN A 100 -15.35 -5.90 -0.83
N LEU A 101 -14.47 -6.41 -1.69
CA LEU A 101 -13.09 -5.97 -1.78
C LEU A 101 -12.99 -4.48 -2.18
N ILE A 102 -13.74 -4.04 -3.19
CA ILE A 102 -13.81 -2.62 -3.60
C ILE A 102 -14.14 -1.74 -2.39
N GLU A 103 -15.18 -2.10 -1.65
CA GLU A 103 -15.62 -1.31 -0.49
C GLU A 103 -14.60 -1.32 0.66
N SER A 104 -13.90 -2.44 0.87
CA SER A 104 -12.80 -2.52 1.84
C SER A 104 -11.63 -1.63 1.44
N ILE A 105 -11.19 -1.69 0.18
CA ILE A 105 -10.10 -0.85 -0.33
C ILE A 105 -10.49 0.63 -0.22
N LYS A 106 -11.72 1.03 -0.58
CA LYS A 106 -12.18 2.42 -0.39
C LYS A 106 -12.07 2.88 1.07
N ARG A 107 -12.50 2.06 2.04
CA ARG A 107 -12.38 2.38 3.48
C ARG A 107 -10.92 2.51 3.92
N MET A 108 -10.04 1.68 3.38
CA MET A 108 -8.61 1.71 3.69
C MET A 108 -7.87 2.89 3.06
N ASN A 109 -8.44 3.53 2.04
CA ASN A 109 -7.80 4.61 1.26
C ASN A 109 -8.42 6.00 1.49
N VAL A 110 -9.05 6.21 2.64
CA VAL A 110 -9.40 7.55 3.11
C VAL A 110 -8.12 8.20 3.66
N LYS A 111 -7.36 8.87 2.78
CA LYS A 111 -6.04 9.41 3.13
C LYS A 111 -6.07 10.41 4.29
N GLU A 112 -7.19 11.08 4.52
CA GLU A 112 -7.43 11.95 5.68
C GLU A 112 -7.35 11.22 7.02
N ASP A 113 -7.54 9.90 7.03
CA ASP A 113 -7.42 9.05 8.23
C ASP A 113 -6.02 8.43 8.36
N TRP A 114 -5.16 8.61 7.35
CA TRP A 114 -3.78 8.12 7.38
C TRP A 114 -2.91 9.01 8.25
N SER A 115 -2.01 8.38 9.00
CA SER A 115 -0.98 9.14 9.69
C SER A 115 0.06 9.62 8.68
N VAL A 116 0.67 10.77 8.96
CA VAL A 116 1.84 11.26 8.24
C VAL A 116 2.97 11.35 9.23
N VAL A 117 4.08 10.66 8.93
CA VAL A 117 5.29 10.68 9.76
C VAL A 117 6.45 11.23 8.97
N ARG A 118 7.44 11.78 9.66
CA ARG A 118 8.70 12.21 9.09
C ARG A 118 9.80 11.26 9.53
N TYR A 119 10.58 10.76 8.57
CA TYR A 119 11.75 9.97 8.89
C TYR A 119 12.88 10.88 9.40
N VAL A 120 13.33 10.69 10.64
CA VAL A 120 14.41 11.48 11.28
C VAL A 120 15.64 10.66 11.61
N GLY A 121 15.55 9.34 11.44
CA GLY A 121 16.63 8.39 11.68
C GLY A 121 17.89 8.68 10.87
N HIS A 122 19.01 8.17 11.39
CA HIS A 122 20.36 8.44 10.91
C HIS A 122 21.02 7.22 10.24
N GLU A 123 20.39 6.04 10.33
CA GLU A 123 21.06 4.75 10.09
C GLU A 123 21.37 4.45 8.61
N TYR A 124 21.07 5.38 7.70
CA TYR A 124 21.17 5.21 6.25
C TYR A 124 22.05 6.25 5.52
N ASP A 125 22.68 7.18 6.24
CA ASP A 125 23.51 8.21 5.58
C ASP A 125 24.74 7.61 4.86
N ASP A 126 25.23 6.43 5.29
CA ASP A 126 26.49 5.82 4.83
C ASP A 126 26.36 4.43 4.16
N LYS A 127 25.15 3.93 3.91
CA LYS A 127 24.93 2.56 3.37
C LYS A 127 24.09 2.56 2.08
N PRO A 128 24.29 1.58 1.17
CA PRO A 128 23.45 1.45 -0.02
C PRO A 128 21.98 1.34 0.41
N ARG A 129 21.11 2.16 -0.20
CA ARG A 129 19.68 2.21 0.08
C ARG A 129 19.07 0.83 -0.15
N VAL A 130 18.89 0.04 0.90
CA VAL A 130 18.16 -1.24 0.80
C VAL A 130 16.66 -0.98 0.99
N PHE A 131 16.26 0.11 1.66
CA PHE A 131 14.86 0.55 1.79
C PHE A 131 14.77 2.09 1.79
N GLY A 132 13.94 2.63 0.90
CA GLY A 132 14.02 3.98 0.31
C GLY A 132 13.59 5.17 1.18
N LEU A 133 13.89 5.17 2.48
CA LEU A 133 13.58 6.32 3.33
C LEU A 133 14.64 7.42 3.21
N THR A 134 14.19 8.66 3.08
CA THR A 134 15.01 9.86 3.00
C THR A 134 14.78 10.70 4.24
N ARG A 135 15.87 10.98 4.96
CA ARG A 135 15.81 11.78 6.18
C ARG A 135 15.18 13.15 5.93
N GLY A 136 14.27 13.54 6.80
CA GLY A 136 13.49 14.77 6.72
C GLY A 136 12.26 14.68 5.82
N ARG A 137 12.05 13.61 5.04
CA ARG A 137 10.84 13.44 4.22
C ARG A 137 9.65 12.93 5.03
N CYS A 138 8.46 13.33 4.59
CA CYS A 138 7.19 12.83 5.11
C CYS A 138 6.71 11.62 4.31
N TYR A 139 6.12 10.67 5.01
CA TYR A 139 5.63 9.42 4.48
C TYR A 139 4.22 9.14 5.00
N TYR A 140 3.45 8.43 4.18
CA TYR A 140 2.16 7.93 4.63
C TYR A 140 2.34 6.68 5.45
N TRP A 141 1.58 6.62 6.53
CA TRP A 141 1.44 5.47 7.39
C TRP A 141 -0.05 5.14 7.42
N PRO A 142 -0.50 4.28 6.48
CA PRO A 142 -1.92 3.99 6.28
C PRO A 142 -2.57 3.45 7.55
N CYS A 143 -3.82 3.85 7.74
CA CYS A 143 -4.68 3.37 8.80
C CYS A 143 -6.12 3.62 8.40
N SER A 144 -7.02 2.72 8.75
CA SER A 144 -8.46 2.97 8.67
C SER A 144 -9.06 2.95 10.07
N LYS A 145 -10.15 3.72 10.27
CA LYS A 145 -10.87 3.71 11.55
C LYS A 145 -11.44 2.32 11.86
N GLU A 146 -11.82 1.57 10.83
CA GLU A 146 -12.40 0.23 10.93
C GLU A 146 -11.34 -0.85 11.19
N ARG A 147 -10.12 -0.66 10.68
CA ARG A 147 -8.99 -1.56 10.86
C ARG A 147 -7.76 -0.76 11.32
N PRO A 148 -7.69 -0.39 12.61
CA PRO A 148 -6.60 0.39 13.16
C PRO A 148 -5.40 -0.53 13.47
N VAL A 149 -4.85 -1.15 12.44
CA VAL A 149 -3.63 -1.97 12.51
C VAL A 149 -2.50 -1.30 11.73
N TYR A 150 -1.26 -1.53 12.15
CA TYR A 150 -0.11 -1.06 11.41
C TYR A 150 0.07 -1.89 10.14
N GLU A 151 0.05 -1.24 8.98
CA GLU A 151 0.17 -1.91 7.67
C GLU A 151 1.51 -1.62 6.97
N GLY A 152 2.38 -0.86 7.63
CA GLY A 152 3.63 -0.38 7.06
C GLY A 152 3.60 1.11 6.74
N VAL A 153 4.63 1.53 6.01
CA VAL A 153 4.81 2.88 5.49
C VAL A 153 4.76 2.78 3.97
N ILE A 154 3.99 3.67 3.33
CA ILE A 154 4.05 3.86 1.89
C ILE A 154 5.18 4.84 1.61
N ASP A 155 6.22 4.36 0.94
CA ASP A 155 7.32 5.20 0.47
C ASP A 155 7.01 5.81 -0.91
N ASP A 156 7.95 6.62 -1.40
CA ASP A 156 7.79 7.47 -2.59
C ASP A 156 7.92 6.71 -3.93
N GLU A 157 8.42 5.47 -3.91
CA GLU A 157 8.63 4.67 -5.13
C GLU A 157 7.67 3.46 -5.19
N GLU A 158 6.87 3.29 -4.14
CA GLU A 158 6.02 2.14 -3.96
C GLU A 158 4.53 2.46 -4.18
N PHE A 159 3.79 1.44 -4.60
CA PHE A 159 2.35 1.52 -4.83
C PHE A 159 1.53 1.11 -3.58
N THR A 160 2.21 0.55 -2.56
CA THR A 160 1.61 0.00 -1.33
C THR A 160 2.55 0.16 -0.14
N SER A 161 2.08 -0.21 1.05
CA SER A 161 2.84 -0.10 2.29
C SER A 161 3.76 -1.30 2.52
N TYR A 162 4.93 -1.03 3.07
CA TYR A 162 5.88 -2.05 3.54
C TYR A 162 6.16 -1.88 5.01
N LEU A 163 6.39 -2.99 5.72
CA LEU A 163 6.73 -2.93 7.13
C LEU A 163 8.12 -2.32 7.31
N TYR A 164 8.20 -1.32 8.19
CA TYR A 164 9.42 -0.73 8.69
C TYR A 164 9.45 -0.81 10.22
N PRO A 165 10.61 -0.97 10.87
CA PRO A 165 10.73 -0.86 12.32
C PRO A 165 10.13 0.44 12.86
N CYS A 166 9.47 0.32 14.01
CA CYS A 166 8.77 1.42 14.67
C CYS A 166 9.60 2.07 15.79
N ASP A 167 10.90 2.24 15.55
CA ASP A 167 11.81 2.83 16.53
C ASP A 167 11.47 4.31 16.73
N ALA A 168 11.06 4.70 17.94
CA ALA A 168 10.53 6.03 18.24
C ALA A 168 11.53 7.17 17.98
N GLU A 169 12.83 6.88 18.01
CA GLU A 169 13.92 7.79 17.69
C GLU A 169 14.10 8.03 16.19
N CYS A 170 13.53 7.19 15.34
CA CYS A 170 13.66 7.25 13.88
C CYS A 170 12.48 7.95 13.21
N TRP A 171 11.39 8.21 13.94
CA TRP A 171 10.14 8.74 13.40
C TRP A 171 9.63 9.94 14.21
N GLU A 172 9.20 10.98 13.50
CA GLU A 172 8.45 12.10 14.06
C GLU A 172 7.01 12.05 13.55
N ILE A 173 6.02 12.11 14.45
CA ILE A 173 4.61 12.19 14.07
C ILE A 173 4.28 13.62 13.61
N VAL A 174 3.81 13.76 12.36
CA VAL A 174 3.39 15.04 11.79
C VAL A 174 1.88 15.20 11.84
N LEU A 175 1.15 14.14 11.45
CA LEU A 175 -0.31 14.02 11.59
C LEU A 175 -0.64 12.60 12.06
N ASP A 176 -1.58 12.47 12.99
CA ASP A 176 -2.03 11.16 13.48
C ASP A 176 -3.52 11.20 13.86
N PRO A 177 -4.42 11.26 12.87
CA PRO A 177 -5.85 11.43 13.10
C PRO A 177 -6.50 10.26 13.84
N THR A 178 -5.92 9.05 13.75
CA THR A 178 -6.45 7.83 14.36
C THR A 178 -5.63 7.32 15.55
N GLY A 179 -4.54 8.00 15.91
CA GLY A 179 -3.61 7.58 16.95
C GLY A 179 -2.76 6.36 16.57
N MET A 180 -2.73 5.97 15.29
CA MET A 180 -2.03 4.77 14.83
C MET A 180 -0.52 4.91 14.99
N ALA A 181 0.05 6.01 14.47
CA ALA A 181 1.50 6.22 14.57
C ALA A 181 1.94 6.26 16.04
N ALA A 182 1.17 6.93 16.91
CA ALA A 182 1.46 6.96 18.34
C ALA A 182 1.46 5.57 19.00
N ARG A 183 0.48 4.71 18.67
CA ARG A 183 0.43 3.33 19.19
C ARG A 183 1.57 2.48 18.65
N ALA A 184 1.85 2.57 17.34
CA ALA A 184 2.91 1.78 16.72
C ALA A 184 4.30 2.11 17.32
N LEU A 185 4.60 3.40 17.53
CA LEU A 185 5.85 3.83 18.17
C LEU A 185 5.90 3.54 19.68
N ALA A 186 4.76 3.30 20.33
CA ALA A 186 4.69 2.83 21.71
C ALA A 186 4.95 1.32 21.86
N GLY A 187 5.09 0.58 20.75
CA GLY A 187 5.29 -0.86 20.73
C GLY A 187 3.99 -1.68 20.66
N ASP A 188 2.85 -1.03 20.41
CA ASP A 188 1.53 -1.68 20.32
C ASP A 188 1.20 -2.16 18.89
N ALA A 189 2.22 -2.37 18.04
CA ALA A 189 2.06 -2.83 16.67
C ALA A 189 3.08 -3.93 16.32
N ASP A 190 2.62 -4.92 15.55
CA ASP A 190 3.50 -5.91 14.94
C ASP A 190 4.32 -5.25 13.84
N THR A 191 5.65 -5.21 14.00
CA THR A 191 6.59 -4.54 13.09
C THR A 191 7.84 -5.38 12.87
N LEU A 192 8.73 -4.95 11.97
CA LEU A 192 10.05 -5.54 11.84
C LEU A 192 10.92 -5.20 13.06
N HIS A 193 11.59 -6.22 13.60
CA HIS A 193 12.51 -6.06 14.74
C HIS A 193 13.85 -5.41 14.37
N ALA A 194 14.15 -5.32 13.08
CA ALA A 194 15.41 -4.77 12.60
C ALA A 194 15.21 -4.11 11.23
N TRP A 195 15.99 -3.05 11.00
CA TRP A 195 16.05 -2.29 9.76
C TRP A 195 16.74 -3.02 8.60
N TYR A 196 17.29 -4.21 8.88
CA TYR A 196 17.83 -5.12 7.89
C TYR A 196 17.10 -6.46 8.04
N PRO A 197 16.74 -7.13 6.94
CA PRO A 197 16.61 -8.57 7.01
C PRO A 197 17.94 -9.10 7.54
N GLU A 198 17.93 -10.03 8.50
CA GLU A 198 19.10 -10.84 8.84
C GLU A 198 19.47 -11.66 7.59
N MET A 199 20.02 -11.02 6.57
CA MET A 199 20.62 -11.71 5.45
C MET A 199 21.88 -12.35 6.01
N ASN A 200 21.83 -13.67 6.20
CA ASN A 200 23.03 -14.49 6.27
C ASN A 200 23.82 -14.28 4.96
N LEU A 201 24.66 -13.24 4.95
CA LEU A 201 25.52 -12.84 3.84
C LEU A 201 26.55 -13.93 3.48
N GLU A 202 26.66 -15.01 4.26
CA GLU A 202 27.55 -16.13 3.99
C GLU A 202 27.05 -17.09 2.89
N GLU A 203 25.75 -17.14 2.57
CA GLU A 203 25.24 -18.14 1.62
C GLU A 203 25.21 -17.68 0.14
N HIS A 204 25.27 -16.38 -0.13
CA HIS A 204 25.19 -15.86 -1.51
C HIS A 204 26.53 -15.62 -2.20
N PHE A 205 27.66 -15.65 -1.47
CA PHE A 205 29.00 -15.52 -2.06
C PHE A 205 29.71 -16.86 -2.34
N ASN A 206 29.09 -18.00 -2.02
CA ASN A 206 29.67 -19.33 -2.20
C ASN A 206 28.94 -20.22 -3.23
N LYS A 207 28.33 -19.62 -4.25
CA LYS A 207 27.96 -20.34 -5.48
C LYS A 207 28.35 -19.54 -6.71
N SER A 208 29.66 -19.46 -6.91
CA SER A 208 30.29 -19.25 -8.23
C SER A 208 30.27 -20.54 -9.04
#